data_AF-A0A2E0Z9X9-F1
#
_entry.id   AF-A0A2E0Z9X9-F1
#
_cell.length_a   1.000
_cell.length_b   1.000
_cell.length_c   1.000
_cell.angle_alpha   90.00
_cell.angle_beta   90.00
_cell.angle_gamma   90.00
#
_symmetry.space_group_name_H-M   'P 1'
#
loop_
_entity.id
_entity.type
_entity.pdbx_description
1 polymer ?
#
loop_
_entity_poly.entity_id
_entity_poly.type
_entity_poly.pdbx_seq_one_letter_code
_entity_poly.pdbx_strand_id
1 'polypeptide(L)' 'MLVKRLGVGVISLLVGFGLTVVIVELIGTTLEEYGTTYTFFTALSLGCAVAIWLDKFLDTQMLPK' A
#
# COMPACT_ATOMS: atom_id res chain seq x y z
N MET A 1 -16.83 11.20 -7.57
CA MET A 1 -15.37 11.03 -7.78
C MET A 1 -14.61 10.89 -6.47
N LEU A 2 -14.88 11.71 -5.44
CA LEU A 2 -14.19 11.67 -4.15
C LEU A 2 -14.29 10.30 -3.44
N VAL A 3 -15.47 9.68 -3.43
CA VAL A 3 -15.68 8.33 -2.85
C VAL A 3 -14.83 7.25 -3.54
N LYS A 4 -14.72 7.29 -4.87
CA LYS A 4 -13.85 6.36 -5.62
C LYS A 4 -12.38 6.54 -5.25
N ARG A 5 -11.92 7.79 -5.12
CA ARG A 5 -10.54 8.11 -4.72
C ARG A 5 -10.25 7.61 -3.30
N LEU A 6 -11.13 7.90 -2.34
CA LEU A 6 -10.98 7.38 -0.98
C LEU A 6 -10.98 5.85 -0.94
N GLY A 7 -11.87 5.21 -1.71
CA GLY A 7 -11.90 3.75 -1.83
C GLY A 7 -10.58 3.17 -2.34
N VAL A 8 -10.02 3.73 -3.43
CA VAL A 8 -8.71 3.32 -3.94
C VAL A 8 -7.61 3.54 -2.90
N GLY A 9 -7.60 4.68 -2.21
CA GLY A 9 -6.62 4.96 -1.16
C GLY A 9 -6.64 3.93 -0.04
N VAL A 10 -7.83 3.61 0.50
CA VAL A 10 -7.99 2.61 1.55
C VAL A 10 -7.59 1.21 1.09
N ILE A 11 -8.07 0.78 -0.09
CA ILE A 11 -7.72 -0.54 -0.65
C ILE A 11 -6.20 -0.66 -0.85
N SER A 12 -5.58 0.39 -1.37
CA SER A 12 -4.15 0.38 -1.65
C SER A 12 -3.31 0.28 -0.38
N LEU A 13 -3.70 0.99 0.70
CA LEU A 13 -3.03 0.87 1.99
C LEU A 13 -3.19 -0.51 2.62
N LEU A 14 -4.39 -1.12 2.52
CA LEU A 14 -4.63 -2.48 3.00
C LEU A 14 -3.77 -3.50 2.24
N VAL A 15 -3.69 -3.38 0.91
CA VAL A 15 -2.84 -4.23 0.07
C VAL A 15 -1.36 -3.99 0.40
N GLY A 16 -0.94 -2.74 0.55
CA GLY A 16 0.44 -2.38 0.94
C GLY A 16 0.85 -3.01 2.27
N PHE A 17 -0.02 -2.95 3.28
CA PHE A 17 0.21 -3.61 4.56
C PHE A 17 0.27 -5.13 4.42
N GLY A 18 -0.70 -5.74 3.73
CA GLY A 18 -0.71 -7.20 3.52
C GLY A 18 0.54 -7.70 2.79
N LEU A 19 1.02 -6.97 1.78
CA LEU A 19 2.27 -7.29 1.09
C LEU A 19 3.48 -7.17 2.01
N THR A 20 3.53 -6.15 2.87
CA THR A 20 4.61 -6.02 3.86
C THR A 20 4.66 -7.23 4.80
N VAL A 21 3.51 -7.70 5.30
CA VAL A 21 3.44 -8.90 6.15
C VAL A 21 4.02 -10.11 5.42
N VAL A 22 3.57 -10.35 4.18
CA VAL A 22 4.07 -11.48 3.36
C VAL A 22 5.57 -11.36 3.11
N ILE A 23 6.08 -10.18 2.78
CA ILE A 23 7.51 -9.96 2.55
C ILE A 23 8.31 -10.24 3.83
N VAL A 24 7.83 -9.78 4.98
CA VAL A 24 8.46 -9.99 6.28
C VAL A 24 8.52 -11.48 6.64
N GLU A 25 7.44 -12.22 6.41
CA GLU A 25 7.43 -13.69 6.58
C GLU A 25 8.40 -14.38 5.61
N LEU A 26 8.48 -13.94 4.35
CA LEU A 26 9.36 -14.52 3.33
C LEU A 26 10.85 -14.31 3.60
N ILE A 27 11.23 -13.22 4.27
CA ILE A 27 12.62 -12.99 4.70
C ILE A 27 12.96 -13.70 6.01
N GLY A 28 12.00 -14.43 6.60
CA GLY A 28 12.23 -15.27 7.78
C GLY A 28 12.32 -14.49 9.09
N THR A 29 11.67 -13.34 9.19
CA THR A 29 11.63 -12.52 10.42
C THR A 29 10.17 -12.23 10.83
N THR A 30 9.99 -11.60 11.98
CA THR A 30 8.68 -11.17 12.48
C THR A 30 8.48 -9.66 12.31
N LEU A 31 7.24 -9.18 12.34
CA LEU A 31 6.96 -7.73 12.31
C LEU A 31 7.59 -6.99 13.50
N GLU A 32 7.71 -7.66 14.65
CA GLU A 32 8.33 -7.10 15.85
C GLU A 32 9.83 -6.89 15.66
N GLU A 33 10.52 -7.88 15.10
CA GLU A 33 11.95 -7.79 14.77
C GLU A 33 12.24 -6.84 13.60
N TYR A 34 11.38 -6.86 12.58
CA TYR A 34 11.47 -5.95 11.45
C TYR A 34 11.28 -4.49 11.88
N GLY A 35 10.49 -4.27 12.94
CA GLY A 35 10.29 -2.98 13.57
C GLY A 35 9.12 -2.18 12.98
N THR A 36 8.39 -1.49 13.85
CA THR A 36 7.18 -0.76 13.50
C THR A 36 7.43 0.35 12.48
N THR A 37 8.53 1.10 12.62
CA THR A 37 8.89 2.18 11.70
C THR A 37 9.16 1.66 10.29
N TYR A 38 9.95 0.58 10.18
CA TYR A 38 10.21 -0.05 8.88
C TYR A 38 8.92 -0.64 8.28
N THR A 39 8.11 -1.32 9.09
CA THR A 39 6.81 -1.84 8.66
C THR A 39 5.92 -0.75 8.07
N PHE A 40 5.81 0.39 8.77
CA PHE A 40 5.00 1.52 8.35
C PHE A 40 5.48 2.09 7.02
N PHE A 41 6.77 2.39 6.88
CA PHE A 41 7.30 2.97 5.63
C PHE A 41 7.23 1.98 4.47
N THR A 42 7.53 0.70 4.69
CA THR A 42 7.41 -0.33 3.65
C THR A 42 5.97 -0.49 3.18
N ALA A 43 5.01 -0.60 4.12
CA ALA A 43 3.59 -0.69 3.80
C ALA A 43 3.06 0.56 3.09
N LEU A 44 3.50 1.75 3.51
CA LEU A 44 3.15 3.01 2.88
C LEU A 44 3.71 3.09 1.45
N SER A 45 4.97 2.74 1.24
CA SER A 45 5.60 2.74 -0.09
C SER A 45 4.90 1.78 -1.05
N LEU A 46 4.62 0.55 -0.60
CA LEU A 46 3.87 -0.43 -1.40
C LEU A 46 2.43 0.02 -1.65
N GLY A 47 1.77 0.58 -0.63
CA GLY A 47 0.41 1.10 -0.77
C GLY A 47 0.33 2.26 -1.77
N CYS A 48 1.29 3.18 -1.75
CA CYS A 48 1.38 4.24 -2.76
C CYS A 48 1.60 3.67 -4.17
N ALA A 49 2.47 2.67 -4.33
CA ALA A 49 2.69 2.03 -5.63
C ALA A 49 1.40 1.37 -6.16
N VAL A 50 0.66 0.68 -5.30
CA VAL A 50 -0.65 0.07 -5.64
C VAL A 50 -1.68 1.15 -5.98
N ALA A 51 -1.70 2.27 -5.25
CA ALA A 51 -2.63 3.37 -5.53
C ALA A 51 -2.38 3.99 -6.90
N ILE A 52 -1.11 4.22 -7.26
CA ILE A 52 -0.71 4.72 -8.60
C ILE A 52 -1.13 3.73 -9.69
N TRP A 53 -0.90 2.44 -9.44
CA TRP A 53 -1.28 1.38 -10.38
C TRP A 53 -2.80 1.31 -10.56
N LEU A 54 -3.57 1.31 -9.48
CA LEU A 54 -5.04 1.31 -9.52
C LEU A 54 -5.61 2.57 -10.16
N ASP A 55 -5.02 3.74 -9.92
CA ASP A 55 -5.44 5.00 -10.54
C ASP A 55 -5.36 4.91 -12.07
N LYS A 56 -4.31 4.26 -12.60
CA LYS A 56 -4.14 4.01 -14.05
C LYS A 56 -5.24 3.12 -14.64
N PHE A 57 -5.72 2.10 -13.92
CA PHE A 57 -6.74 1.17 -14.42
C PHE A 57 -8.17 1.63 -14.18
N LEU A 58 -8.41 2.35 -13.09
CA LEU A 58 -9.75 2.75 -12.64
C LEU A 58 -10.10 4.19 -13.01
N ASP A 59 -9.20 4.91 -13.68
CA ASP A 59 -9.31 6.31 -14.09
C ASP A 59 -9.85 7.19 -12.96
N THR A 60 -9.28 7.04 -11.76
CA THR A 60 -9.76 7.79 -10.59
C THR A 60 -9.30 9.24 -10.57
N GLN A 61 -8.38 9.61 -11.49
CA GLN A 61 -7.77 10.93 -11.62
C GLN A 61 -7.19 11.41 -10.29
N MET A 62 -6.61 10.49 -9.52
CA MET A 62 -6.04 10.76 -8.21
C MET A 62 -4.72 11.54 -8.37
N LEU A 63 -3.95 11.22 -9.42
CA LEU A 63 -2.76 11.98 -9.80
C LEU A 63 -3.09 13.07 -10.84
N PRO A 64 -2.37 14.20 -10.82
CA PRO A 64 -2.44 15.17 -11.91
C PRO A 64 -1.93 14.56 -13.23
N LYS A 65 -2.46 15.04 -14.36
CA LYS A 65 -2.08 14.63 -15.72
C LYS A 65 -0.77 15.26 -16.15
#